data_AF-A0A1C5JPZ5-F1
#
_entry.id   AF-A0A1C5JPZ5-F1
#
_cell.length_a   1.000
_cell.length_b   1.000
_cell.length_c   1.000
_cell.angle_alpha   90.00
_cell.angle_beta   90.00
_cell.angle_gamma   90.00
#
_symmetry.space_group_name_H-M   'P 1'
#
loop_
_entity.id
_entity.type
_entity.pdbx_description
1 polymer ?
#
loop_
_entity_poly.entity_id
_entity_poly.type
_entity_poly.pdbx_seq_one_letter_code
_entity_poly.pdbx_strand_id
1 'polypeptide(L)'
;MTTETAPRIALPGGEMLAWSDLPEQRRAEGGPLGALLARVVPAGARVLLAGPHDPALLDRLAHAEVTCLLRSHPDGVALAERGARVVVGGPTGLPTGEHWDVVVAAAGPDAIESVEGPRLGWEGVLARLADAVAPGGTLLLRVGNPLGVHRLVATTPWYADRADSAWSVGGVLDTGRPANPEQARVRLTGVGLRAGACFAAYPDPNAPTVLVAADELDRRPTSALFDAVLHGACAGGFAGTAVLQDPARLAVDALHAGLGSALAPGWLLLAHRPDPQPSPLAEAGALPVALVQTGPPGVGVVEVVDGPDGWRWRATGGSARPAPAPFATREVAHRDAAALDGPVPEGRLLRTLLLDACLRRDRDTLRHLLRGYAGWLAGRADADGRLAGATALAGTDNVVVTDAGTPDGAPAFAVLDPSWRASTPLDLDVALARSLWRFAAALLTAGYAHPWTSTLDVAGLTVVLGGLAGRDLSRATVDEAVEAEAAVTAALRGLDADGRVRLADELRGVTPTDPPAGPRSYQQLREAWVRQREEMTRLAALLKWTEDLLTSRERALRRADATINLLSGSLSYRVGRLAITPARLAKRGARAAKRRATAALSQRRPREEQQ
;
A
#
# COMPACT_ATOMS: atom_id res chain seq x y z
N MET A 1 -0.58 60.34 -14.86
CA MET A 1 -0.49 59.46 -13.68
C MET A 1 -0.35 58.04 -14.19
N THR A 2 0.87 57.55 -14.29
CA THR A 2 1.17 56.15 -14.56
C THR A 2 0.92 55.38 -13.28
N THR A 3 -0.12 54.54 -13.26
CA THR A 3 -0.28 53.51 -12.23
C THR A 3 0.90 52.55 -12.39
N GLU A 4 1.96 52.81 -11.64
CA GLU A 4 3.13 51.96 -11.56
C GLU A 4 2.71 50.68 -10.82
N THR A 5 2.31 49.68 -11.61
CA THR A 5 1.99 48.35 -11.10
C THR A 5 3.27 47.81 -10.46
N ALA A 6 3.29 47.70 -9.13
CA ALA A 6 4.43 47.15 -8.41
C ALA A 6 4.88 45.82 -9.06
N PRO A 7 6.19 45.57 -9.19
CA PRO A 7 6.67 44.37 -9.84
C PRO A 7 6.12 43.14 -9.11
N ARG A 8 5.57 42.18 -9.87
CA ARG A 8 4.99 40.93 -9.32
C ARG A 8 6.02 40.08 -8.59
N ILE A 9 7.31 40.29 -8.86
CA ILE A 9 8.45 39.62 -8.24
C ILE A 9 9.33 40.69 -7.57
N ALA A 10 9.57 40.54 -6.27
CA ALA A 10 10.53 41.35 -5.52
C ALA A 10 11.81 40.53 -5.26
N LEU A 11 12.97 41.14 -5.53
CA LEU A 11 14.31 40.55 -5.33
C LEU A 11 15.08 41.36 -4.27
N PRO A 12 14.79 41.18 -2.96
CA PRO A 12 15.44 41.92 -1.88
C PRO A 12 16.90 41.49 -1.60
N GLY A 13 17.41 40.46 -2.27
CA GLY A 13 18.76 39.91 -2.09
C GLY A 13 18.77 38.52 -1.46
N GLY A 14 19.76 37.71 -1.85
CA GLY A 14 19.91 36.31 -1.41
C GLY A 14 19.16 35.32 -2.30
N GLU A 15 18.75 35.70 -3.49
CA GLU A 15 18.09 34.85 -4.46
C GLU A 15 19.02 33.82 -5.12
N MET A 16 18.46 32.65 -5.42
CA MET A 16 19.14 31.59 -6.15
C MET A 16 18.71 31.61 -7.61
N LEU A 17 19.60 32.10 -8.47
CA LEU A 17 19.26 32.45 -9.85
C LEU A 17 19.09 31.24 -10.78
N ALA A 18 19.77 30.13 -10.50
CA ALA A 18 19.88 28.98 -11.41
C ALA A 18 19.34 27.66 -10.83
N TRP A 19 18.78 27.69 -9.62
CA TRP A 19 18.29 26.51 -8.92
C TRP A 19 16.77 26.49 -8.84
N SER A 20 16.14 25.32 -8.92
CA SER A 20 14.71 25.12 -8.70
C SER A 20 14.49 24.15 -7.54
N ASP A 21 13.68 24.55 -6.57
CA ASP A 21 13.26 23.75 -5.43
C ASP A 21 11.87 23.11 -5.65
N LEU A 22 11.21 23.39 -6.78
CA LEU A 22 9.90 22.82 -7.05
C LEU A 22 9.98 21.29 -7.09
N PRO A 23 9.03 20.59 -6.42
CA PRO A 23 9.07 19.15 -6.33
C PRO A 23 8.92 18.51 -7.71
N GLU A 24 9.79 17.55 -8.03
CA GLU A 24 9.66 16.73 -9.24
C GLU A 24 8.33 15.98 -9.26
N GLN A 25 7.92 15.47 -8.09
CA GLN A 25 6.64 14.79 -7.89
C GLN A 25 5.56 15.79 -7.47
N ARG A 26 4.67 16.10 -8.40
CA ARG A 26 3.52 16.98 -8.18
C ARG A 26 2.28 16.17 -7.85
N ARG A 27 1.46 16.67 -6.92
CA ARG A 27 0.20 16.03 -6.51
C ARG A 27 -0.94 16.86 -7.05
N ALA A 28 -1.92 16.18 -7.64
CA ALA A 28 -3.15 16.85 -8.07
C ALA A 28 -3.73 17.66 -6.90
N GLU A 29 -4.00 18.94 -7.16
CA GLU A 29 -4.65 19.86 -6.22
C GLU A 29 -3.91 20.05 -4.88
N GLY A 30 -2.59 19.78 -4.82
CA GLY A 30 -1.78 19.93 -3.61
C GLY A 30 -1.97 18.82 -2.55
N GLY A 31 -2.72 17.76 -2.86
CA GLY A 31 -2.90 16.59 -1.99
C GLY A 31 -3.46 16.93 -0.59
N PRO A 32 -3.15 16.11 0.44
CA PRO A 32 -3.63 16.33 1.81
C PRO A 32 -3.27 17.69 2.40
N LEU A 33 -2.11 18.25 2.04
CA LEU A 33 -1.72 19.59 2.46
C LEU A 33 -2.67 20.67 1.90
N GLY A 34 -3.02 20.58 0.62
CA GLY A 34 -3.99 21.47 0.00
C GLY A 34 -5.37 21.38 0.64
N ALA A 35 -5.84 20.18 0.99
CA ALA A 35 -7.09 19.97 1.71
C ALA A 35 -7.07 20.58 3.12
N LEU A 36 -5.96 20.42 3.86
CA LEU A 36 -5.78 21.04 5.18
C LEU A 36 -5.81 22.57 5.08
N LEU A 37 -5.10 23.13 4.11
CA LEU A 37 -5.03 24.59 3.91
C LEU A 37 -6.37 25.21 3.55
N ALA A 38 -7.20 24.52 2.75
CA ALA A 38 -8.56 24.95 2.46
C ALA A 38 -9.45 25.04 3.72
N ARG A 39 -9.11 24.33 4.81
CA ARG A 39 -9.80 24.41 6.11
C ARG A 39 -9.24 25.50 7.02
N VAL A 40 -7.93 25.71 6.95
CA VAL A 40 -7.22 26.64 7.86
C VAL A 40 -7.28 28.08 7.34
N VAL A 41 -7.35 28.30 6.03
CA VAL A 41 -7.29 29.63 5.41
C VAL A 41 -8.71 30.17 5.15
N PRO A 42 -9.13 31.25 5.84
CA PRO A 42 -10.40 31.91 5.57
C PRO A 42 -10.43 32.60 4.19
N ALA A 43 -11.63 32.80 3.66
CA ALA A 43 -11.86 33.66 2.50
C ALA A 43 -11.42 35.10 2.79
N GLY A 44 -10.68 35.69 1.86
CA GLY A 44 -10.15 37.05 1.95
C GLY A 44 -8.93 37.22 2.86
N ALA A 45 -8.42 36.14 3.49
CA ALA A 45 -7.25 36.23 4.36
C ALA A 45 -5.97 36.57 3.58
N ARG A 46 -5.06 37.32 4.20
CA ARG A 46 -3.71 37.56 3.67
C ARG A 46 -2.82 36.38 4.05
N VAL A 47 -2.31 35.67 3.05
CA VAL A 47 -1.54 34.43 3.23
C VAL A 47 -0.10 34.62 2.78
N LEU A 48 0.85 34.28 3.65
CA LEU A 48 2.25 34.11 3.28
C LEU A 48 2.55 32.62 3.05
N LEU A 49 2.72 32.22 1.80
CA LEU A 49 3.13 30.87 1.42
C LEU A 49 4.66 30.79 1.34
N ALA A 50 5.29 30.29 2.40
CA ALA A 50 6.74 30.24 2.54
C ALA A 50 7.32 28.89 2.13
N GLY A 51 8.28 28.95 1.21
CA GLY A 51 9.03 27.82 0.66
C GLY A 51 8.42 27.28 -0.65
N PRO A 52 9.09 26.30 -1.29
CA PRO A 52 8.61 25.66 -2.50
C PRO A 52 7.36 24.81 -2.22
N HIS A 53 6.26 25.10 -2.92
CA HIS A 53 5.03 24.31 -2.87
C HIS A 53 4.56 23.97 -4.28
N ASP A 54 3.74 22.92 -4.39
CA ASP A 54 3.08 22.60 -5.65
C ASP A 54 2.27 23.83 -6.14
N PRO A 55 2.49 24.33 -7.36
CA PRO A 55 1.74 25.45 -7.90
C PRO A 55 0.22 25.25 -7.91
N ALA A 56 -0.27 24.00 -7.89
CA ALA A 56 -1.70 23.68 -7.74
C ALA A 56 -2.29 24.13 -6.39
N LEU A 57 -1.45 24.43 -5.40
CA LEU A 57 -1.89 24.98 -4.12
C LEU A 57 -2.40 26.42 -4.26
N LEU A 58 -1.89 27.19 -5.22
CA LEU A 58 -2.40 28.54 -5.50
C LEU A 58 -3.86 28.47 -5.98
N ASP A 59 -4.21 27.47 -6.78
CA ASP A 59 -5.57 27.27 -7.27
C ASP A 59 -6.53 26.96 -6.10
N ARG A 60 -6.06 26.20 -5.11
CA ARG A 60 -6.81 25.90 -3.86
C ARG A 60 -6.95 27.09 -2.92
N LEU A 61 -6.08 28.09 -3.04
CA LEU A 61 -6.06 29.30 -2.22
C LEU A 61 -6.56 30.52 -2.99
N ALA A 62 -7.24 30.33 -4.12
CA ALA A 62 -7.77 31.42 -4.94
C ALA A 62 -8.79 32.30 -4.20
N HIS A 63 -9.34 31.84 -3.07
CA HIS A 63 -10.20 32.62 -2.18
C HIS A 63 -9.45 33.56 -1.24
N ALA A 64 -8.11 33.57 -1.26
CA ALA A 64 -7.25 34.33 -0.36
C ALA A 64 -6.20 35.17 -1.11
N GLU A 65 -5.63 36.18 -0.45
CA GLU A 65 -4.57 37.01 -1.01
C GLU A 65 -3.20 36.38 -0.73
N VAL A 66 -2.66 35.66 -1.72
CA VAL A 66 -1.42 34.88 -1.54
C VAL A 66 -0.17 35.68 -1.94
N THR A 67 0.78 35.76 -1.00
CA THR A 67 2.16 36.17 -1.24
C THR A 67 3.07 34.96 -1.08
N CYS A 68 3.89 34.64 -2.08
CA CYS A 68 4.85 33.54 -2.04
C CYS A 68 6.22 34.04 -1.60
N LEU A 69 6.84 33.36 -0.65
CA LEU A 69 8.24 33.57 -0.26
C LEU A 69 9.08 32.38 -0.72
N LEU A 70 10.03 32.62 -1.61
CA LEU A 70 10.91 31.60 -2.17
C LEU A 70 12.37 32.01 -2.04
N ARG A 71 13.27 31.04 -2.20
CA ARG A 71 14.70 31.31 -2.41
C ARG A 71 15.10 31.21 -3.88
N SER A 72 14.37 30.42 -4.68
CA SER A 72 14.61 30.21 -6.11
C SER A 72 13.94 31.28 -6.98
N HIS A 73 14.73 31.90 -7.86
CA HIS A 73 14.23 32.80 -8.90
C HIS A 73 13.40 32.10 -9.99
N PRO A 74 13.85 30.98 -10.62
CA PRO A 74 13.04 30.31 -11.65
C PRO A 74 11.68 29.83 -11.10
N ASP A 75 11.62 29.38 -9.84
CA ASP A 75 10.36 29.02 -9.19
C ASP A 75 9.48 30.26 -8.99
N GLY A 76 10.08 31.39 -8.61
CA GLY A 76 9.38 32.66 -8.46
C GLY A 76 8.76 33.16 -9.76
N VAL A 77 9.45 33.01 -10.89
CA VAL A 77 8.91 33.31 -12.22
C VAL A 77 7.70 32.42 -12.51
N ALA A 78 7.81 31.11 -12.27
CA ALA A 78 6.73 30.16 -12.53
C ALA A 78 5.46 30.46 -11.69
N LEU A 79 5.59 30.90 -10.44
CA LEU A 79 4.45 31.29 -9.60
C LEU A 79 3.88 32.68 -9.95
N ALA A 80 4.73 33.64 -10.32
CA ALA A 80 4.29 34.98 -10.70
C ALA A 80 3.47 35.00 -12.01
N GLU A 81 3.78 34.10 -12.95
CA GLU A 81 2.97 33.87 -14.15
C GLU A 81 1.54 33.41 -13.83
N ARG A 82 1.35 32.75 -12.68
CA ARG A 82 0.03 32.35 -12.15
C ARG A 82 -0.67 33.44 -11.32
N GLY A 83 -0.12 34.65 -11.28
CA GLY A 83 -0.76 35.82 -10.66
C GLY A 83 -0.45 36.03 -9.18
N ALA A 84 0.44 35.24 -8.57
CA ALA A 84 0.87 35.47 -7.18
C ALA A 84 1.84 36.67 -7.07
N ARG A 85 1.80 37.37 -5.92
CA ARG A 85 2.90 38.26 -5.51
C ARG A 85 4.04 37.38 -4.98
N VAL A 86 5.25 37.59 -5.46
CA VAL A 86 6.40 36.73 -5.13
C VAL A 86 7.54 37.56 -4.54
N VAL A 87 8.14 37.07 -3.47
CA VAL A 87 9.38 37.56 -2.88
C VAL A 87 10.44 36.46 -3.00
N VAL A 88 11.55 36.74 -3.67
CA VAL A 88 12.66 35.79 -3.85
C VAL A 88 13.90 36.30 -3.13
N GLY A 89 14.34 35.57 -2.10
CA GLY A 89 15.49 35.95 -1.27
C GLY A 89 15.50 35.30 0.11
N GLY A 90 14.56 34.39 0.39
CA GLY A 90 14.42 33.77 1.69
C GLY A 90 13.95 34.74 2.79
N PRO A 91 13.99 34.33 4.06
CA PRO A 91 13.29 35.00 5.16
C PRO A 91 13.82 36.41 5.46
N THR A 92 15.10 36.67 5.18
CA THR A 92 15.71 38.01 5.30
C THR A 92 15.12 39.02 4.34
N GLY A 93 14.56 38.56 3.21
CA GLY A 93 13.93 39.40 2.21
C GLY A 93 12.51 39.86 2.55
N LEU A 94 11.90 39.32 3.60
CA LEU A 94 10.57 39.76 4.01
C LEU A 94 10.60 41.22 4.50
N PRO A 95 9.65 42.07 4.07
CA PRO A 95 9.56 43.45 4.55
C PRO A 95 9.27 43.51 6.06
N THR A 96 9.84 44.50 6.73
CA THR A 96 9.59 44.76 8.15
C THR A 96 8.22 45.41 8.33
N GLY A 97 7.44 44.94 9.32
CA GLY A 97 6.10 45.47 9.62
C GLY A 97 4.96 44.99 8.71
N GLU A 98 5.24 44.18 7.68
CA GLU A 98 4.18 43.47 6.95
C GLU A 98 3.79 42.22 7.76
N HIS A 99 2.48 42.07 8.00
CA HIS A 99 1.90 40.94 8.73
C HIS A 99 0.85 40.23 7.88
N TRP A 100 0.68 38.93 8.10
CA TRP A 100 -0.26 38.06 7.39
C TRP A 100 -1.14 37.29 8.37
N ASP A 101 -2.41 37.10 8.01
CA ASP A 101 -3.38 36.39 8.83
C ASP A 101 -3.01 34.90 8.93
N VAL A 102 -2.46 34.33 7.85
CA VAL A 102 -1.95 32.95 7.82
C VAL A 102 -0.56 32.89 7.20
N VAL A 103 0.39 32.28 7.90
CA VAL A 103 1.73 31.96 7.39
C VAL A 103 1.85 30.46 7.21
N VAL A 104 2.21 30.00 6.02
CA VAL A 104 2.31 28.58 5.65
C VAL A 104 3.76 28.24 5.32
N ALA A 105 4.45 27.60 6.25
CA ALA A 105 5.81 27.09 6.10
C ALA A 105 5.82 25.55 6.04
N ALA A 106 4.96 24.98 5.18
CA ALA A 106 4.81 23.52 5.07
C ALA A 106 5.96 22.83 4.29
N ALA A 107 6.77 23.60 3.56
CA ALA A 107 8.05 23.14 2.99
C ALA A 107 9.17 23.12 4.05
N GLY A 108 8.88 23.62 5.26
CA GLY A 108 9.75 23.72 6.42
C GLY A 108 10.93 24.70 6.28
N PRO A 109 11.61 25.02 7.40
CA PRO A 109 12.59 26.11 7.45
C PRO A 109 13.79 25.93 6.50
N ASP A 110 14.29 24.70 6.37
CA ASP A 110 15.47 24.37 5.54
C ASP A 110 15.28 24.74 4.06
N ALA A 111 14.07 24.62 3.53
CA ALA A 111 13.74 24.93 2.14
C ALA A 111 13.43 26.42 1.91
N ILE A 112 13.20 27.17 2.99
CA ILE A 112 12.91 28.62 2.96
C ILE A 112 14.22 29.41 3.05
N GLU A 113 15.19 28.92 3.82
CA GLU A 113 16.49 29.57 3.99
C GLU A 113 17.32 29.49 2.70
N SER A 114 17.81 30.64 2.23
CA SER A 114 18.72 30.71 1.10
C SER A 114 20.16 30.40 1.51
N VAL A 115 20.95 29.85 0.59
CA VAL A 115 22.42 29.72 0.74
C VAL A 115 23.17 30.95 0.27
N GLU A 116 22.56 31.78 -0.57
CA GLU A 116 23.16 33.01 -1.12
C GLU A 116 22.97 34.22 -0.18
N GLY A 117 22.15 34.07 0.87
CA GLY A 117 21.86 35.11 1.86
C GLY A 117 22.43 34.80 3.25
N PRO A 118 22.25 35.72 4.23
CA PRO A 118 22.63 35.48 5.62
C PRO A 118 21.96 34.23 6.19
N ARG A 119 22.77 33.35 6.80
CA ARG A 119 22.29 32.12 7.45
C ARG A 119 21.72 32.47 8.83
N LEU A 120 20.41 32.37 8.98
CA LEU A 120 19.67 32.59 10.22
C LEU A 120 19.61 31.33 11.09
N GLY A 121 19.73 30.15 10.47
CA GLY A 121 19.48 28.87 11.13
C GLY A 121 18.01 28.67 11.48
N TRP A 122 17.68 27.48 11.99
CA TRP A 122 16.29 27.08 12.21
C TRP A 122 15.52 28.05 13.12
N GLU A 123 16.11 28.48 14.24
CA GLU A 123 15.47 29.39 15.20
C GLU A 123 15.29 30.80 14.63
N GLY A 124 16.26 31.31 13.86
CA GLY A 124 16.16 32.64 13.24
C GLY A 124 15.11 32.68 12.13
N VAL A 125 15.00 31.61 11.33
CA VAL A 125 13.91 31.47 10.34
C VAL A 125 12.56 31.40 11.05
N LEU A 126 12.44 30.60 12.13
CA LEU A 126 11.21 30.52 12.92
C LEU A 126 10.81 31.89 13.47
N ALA A 127 11.74 32.62 14.10
CA ALA A 127 11.47 33.94 14.65
C ALA A 127 10.97 34.90 13.56
N ARG A 128 11.61 34.90 12.39
CA ARG A 128 11.21 35.77 11.28
C ARG A 128 9.82 35.45 10.73
N LEU A 129 9.47 34.16 10.64
CA LEU A 129 8.14 33.70 10.24
C LEU A 129 7.09 33.99 11.32
N ALA A 130 7.44 33.85 12.60
CA ALA A 130 6.56 34.19 13.70
C ALA A 130 6.23 35.69 13.67
N ASP A 131 7.22 36.57 13.54
CA ASP A 131 7.04 38.02 13.44
C ASP A 131 6.11 38.44 12.30
N ALA A 132 6.11 37.69 11.20
CA ALA A 132 5.22 37.88 10.07
C ALA A 132 3.74 37.52 10.38
N VAL A 133 3.44 36.73 11.41
CA VAL A 133 2.06 36.38 11.77
C VAL A 133 1.32 37.60 12.35
N ALA A 134 0.14 37.95 11.86
CA ALA A 134 -0.68 39.01 12.46
C ALA A 134 -1.14 38.62 13.89
N PRO A 135 -1.45 39.57 14.78
CA PRO A 135 -2.17 39.26 16.03
C PRO A 135 -3.44 38.44 15.74
N GLY A 136 -3.66 37.34 16.47
CA GLY A 136 -4.75 36.40 16.17
C GLY A 136 -4.54 35.50 14.94
N GLY A 137 -3.45 35.70 14.20
CA GLY A 137 -3.10 34.93 13.02
C GLY A 137 -2.55 33.55 13.33
N THR A 138 -2.36 32.77 12.27
CA THR A 138 -1.99 31.35 12.34
C THR A 138 -0.71 31.05 11.57
N LEU A 139 0.16 30.22 12.14
CA LEU A 139 1.33 29.63 11.50
C LEU A 139 1.12 28.13 11.31
N LEU A 140 1.22 27.64 10.07
CA LEU A 140 1.37 26.21 9.77
C LEU A 140 2.84 25.91 9.48
N LEU A 141 3.50 25.14 10.35
CA LEU A 141 4.93 24.85 10.27
C LEU A 141 5.18 23.35 10.08
N ARG A 142 5.95 22.98 9.05
CA ARG A 142 6.48 21.61 8.91
C ARG A 142 7.80 21.44 9.64
N VAL A 143 7.87 20.42 10.47
CA VAL A 143 9.09 19.96 11.14
C VAL A 143 9.38 18.54 10.67
N GLY A 144 10.53 18.34 10.02
CA GLY A 144 10.96 16.99 9.59
C GLY A 144 11.47 16.18 10.78
N ASN A 145 11.07 14.92 10.89
CA ASN A 145 11.45 14.05 11.99
C ASN A 145 12.81 13.40 11.71
N PRO A 146 13.86 13.66 12.52
CA PRO A 146 15.16 13.04 12.31
C PRO A 146 15.18 11.52 12.56
N LEU A 147 14.17 10.98 13.23
CA LEU A 147 13.97 9.55 13.50
C LEU A 147 12.74 8.96 12.79
N GLY A 148 12.19 9.68 11.82
CA GLY A 148 11.00 9.22 11.10
C GLY A 148 11.25 7.97 10.26
N VAL A 149 10.20 7.19 9.98
CA VAL A 149 10.26 5.94 9.20
C VAL A 149 11.10 6.09 7.93
N HIS A 150 10.92 7.17 7.16
CA HIS A 150 11.68 7.45 5.94
C HIS A 150 13.20 7.43 6.11
N ARG A 151 13.73 7.87 7.26
CA ARG A 151 15.17 7.83 7.58
C ARG A 151 15.60 6.45 8.08
N LEU A 152 14.76 5.77 8.85
CA LEU A 152 15.04 4.42 9.38
C LEU A 152 15.09 3.35 8.28
N VAL A 153 14.41 3.59 7.16
CA VAL A 153 14.42 2.68 6.01
C VAL A 153 15.36 3.12 4.89
N ALA A 154 15.94 4.31 4.97
CA ALA A 154 16.82 4.83 3.93
C ALA A 154 18.11 4.00 3.80
N THR A 155 18.51 3.68 2.58
CA THR A 155 19.78 2.97 2.30
C THR A 155 20.99 3.89 2.42
N THR A 156 20.79 5.19 2.20
CA THR A 156 21.82 6.22 2.35
C THR A 156 21.61 6.92 3.69
N PRO A 157 22.61 6.95 4.58
CA PRO A 157 22.47 7.67 5.84
C PRO A 157 22.37 9.18 5.55
N TRP A 158 21.54 9.89 6.34
CA TRP A 158 21.22 11.30 6.11
C TRP A 158 22.44 12.23 6.04
N TYR A 159 23.51 11.93 6.79
CA TYR A 159 24.73 12.73 6.82
C TYR A 159 25.67 12.47 5.62
N ALA A 160 25.38 11.44 4.82
CA ALA A 160 26.11 11.11 3.61
C ALA A 160 25.32 11.47 2.35
N ASP A 161 24.18 12.16 2.49
CA ASP A 161 23.46 12.68 1.34
C ASP A 161 24.34 13.71 0.60
N ARG A 162 24.40 13.54 -0.71
CA ARG A 162 25.18 14.37 -1.64
C ARG A 162 24.30 14.91 -2.76
N ALA A 163 22.99 14.89 -2.59
CA ALA A 163 22.08 15.54 -3.51
C ALA A 163 22.44 17.03 -3.61
N ASP A 164 22.37 17.59 -4.82
CA ASP A 164 22.66 19.01 -5.05
C ASP A 164 21.72 19.94 -4.26
N SER A 165 20.61 19.43 -3.71
CA SER A 165 19.65 20.12 -2.84
C SER A 165 20.01 20.10 -1.35
N ALA A 166 21.00 19.30 -0.93
CA ALA A 166 21.30 19.01 0.47
C ALA A 166 22.21 20.07 1.14
N TRP A 167 21.83 21.35 1.05
CA TRP A 167 22.67 22.46 1.55
C TRP A 167 22.61 22.69 3.06
N SER A 168 21.58 22.18 3.72
CA SER A 168 21.47 22.21 5.18
C SER A 168 21.91 20.87 5.75
N VAL A 169 22.88 20.88 6.68
CA VAL A 169 23.21 19.68 7.47
C VAL A 169 22.08 19.46 8.48
N GLY A 170 21.03 18.74 8.07
CA GLY A 170 19.83 18.53 8.88
C GLY A 170 19.88 17.27 9.73
N GLY A 171 19.67 17.35 11.04
CA GLY A 171 19.54 16.17 11.90
C GLY A 171 19.61 16.49 13.40
N VAL A 172 19.73 15.46 14.23
CA VAL A 172 19.81 15.58 15.71
C VAL A 172 21.07 16.32 16.18
N LEU A 173 22.07 16.49 15.31
CA LEU A 173 23.30 17.20 15.64
C LEU A 173 23.12 18.73 15.69
N ASP A 174 22.10 19.26 15.02
CA ASP A 174 21.74 20.67 15.12
C ASP A 174 20.85 20.89 16.34
N THR A 175 21.40 21.49 17.40
CA THR A 175 20.67 21.79 18.64
C THR A 175 19.57 22.82 18.48
N GLY A 176 19.61 23.62 17.42
CA GLY A 176 18.56 24.60 17.09
C GLY A 176 17.33 23.93 16.47
N ARG A 177 17.47 22.71 15.93
CA ARG A 177 16.38 21.98 15.28
C ARG A 177 15.64 21.09 16.28
N PRO A 178 14.29 21.14 16.33
CA PRO A 178 13.52 20.21 17.14
C PRO A 178 13.71 18.75 16.69
N ALA A 179 14.03 17.88 17.65
CA ALA A 179 14.13 16.44 17.44
C ALA A 179 12.80 15.70 17.65
N ASN A 180 11.82 16.34 18.29
CA ASN A 180 10.49 15.78 18.55
C ASN A 180 9.41 16.90 18.61
N PRO A 181 8.11 16.56 18.59
CA PRO A 181 7.03 17.54 18.60
C PRO A 181 7.04 18.45 19.82
N GLU A 182 7.43 17.93 20.98
CA GLU A 182 7.43 18.71 22.22
C GLU A 182 8.50 19.81 22.20
N GLN A 183 9.69 19.50 21.70
CA GLN A 183 10.72 20.51 21.44
C GLN A 183 10.22 21.57 20.44
N ALA A 184 9.48 21.18 19.41
CA ALA A 184 8.91 22.13 18.46
C ALA A 184 7.87 23.06 19.12
N ARG A 185 7.00 22.52 20.01
CA ARG A 185 6.05 23.31 20.81
C ARG A 185 6.76 24.30 21.74
N VAL A 186 7.83 23.87 22.40
CA VAL A 186 8.66 24.75 23.25
C VAL A 186 9.27 25.88 22.43
N ARG A 187 9.78 25.61 21.23
CA ARG A 187 10.35 26.64 20.34
C ARG A 187 9.29 27.61 19.82
N LEU A 188 8.11 27.12 19.44
CA LEU A 188 6.96 27.95 19.07
C LEU A 188 6.55 28.88 20.22
N THR A 189 6.50 28.36 21.44
CA THR A 189 6.21 29.14 22.65
C THR A 189 7.28 30.22 22.89
N GLY A 190 8.55 29.89 22.66
CA GLY A 190 9.67 30.82 22.79
C GLY A 190 9.59 32.03 21.84
N VAL A 191 8.93 31.90 20.69
CA VAL A 191 8.67 33.00 19.73
C VAL A 191 7.27 33.61 19.89
N GLY A 192 6.59 33.35 21.01
CA GLY A 192 5.30 33.95 21.34
C GLY A 192 4.09 33.33 20.62
N LEU A 193 4.22 32.13 20.05
CA LEU A 193 3.11 31.40 19.44
C LEU A 193 2.62 30.29 20.36
N ARG A 194 1.30 30.11 20.42
CA ARG A 194 0.67 28.98 21.13
C ARG A 194 0.46 27.83 20.15
N ALA A 195 1.14 26.72 20.37
CA ALA A 195 0.91 25.51 19.58
C ALA A 195 -0.53 24.98 19.81
N GLY A 196 -1.21 24.66 18.71
CA GLY A 196 -2.53 24.04 18.65
C GLY A 196 -2.42 22.61 18.12
N ALA A 197 -3.13 22.32 17.03
CA ALA A 197 -3.16 21.00 16.42
C ALA A 197 -1.81 20.55 15.83
N CYS A 198 -1.57 19.25 15.84
CA CYS A 198 -0.38 18.62 15.24
C CYS A 198 -0.81 17.45 14.36
N PHE A 199 -0.31 17.39 13.13
CA PHE A 199 -0.54 16.29 12.20
C PHE A 199 0.75 15.53 11.94
N ALA A 200 0.71 14.21 12.08
CA ALA A 200 1.73 13.28 11.60
C ALA A 200 1.62 13.14 10.07
N ALA A 201 2.73 13.36 9.36
CA ALA A 201 2.80 13.32 7.91
C ALA A 201 3.50 12.05 7.42
N TYR A 202 2.82 11.29 6.55
CA TYR A 202 3.31 10.04 5.95
C TYR A 202 3.14 10.05 4.43
N PRO A 203 3.98 9.30 3.68
CA PRO A 203 5.17 8.56 4.10
C PRO A 203 6.46 9.39 4.04
N ASP A 204 6.36 10.60 3.51
CA ASP A 204 7.46 11.54 3.30
C ASP A 204 7.03 12.94 3.78
N PRO A 205 7.91 13.70 4.46
CA PRO A 205 7.57 15.01 5.00
C PRO A 205 7.38 16.11 3.93
N ASN A 206 7.90 15.93 2.72
CA ASN A 206 7.82 16.89 1.61
C ASN A 206 6.66 16.57 0.65
N ALA A 207 6.28 15.29 0.55
CA ALA A 207 5.17 14.84 -0.29
C ALA A 207 4.22 13.88 0.44
N PRO A 208 3.58 14.33 1.54
CA PRO A 208 2.71 13.45 2.32
C PRO A 208 1.46 13.06 1.51
N THR A 209 1.14 11.76 1.50
CA THR A 209 -0.13 11.24 0.99
C THR A 209 -1.15 11.04 2.12
N VAL A 210 -0.70 11.17 3.38
CA VAL A 210 -1.53 11.07 4.56
C VAL A 210 -1.10 12.12 5.59
N LEU A 211 -2.08 12.83 6.15
CA LEU A 211 -1.94 13.61 7.38
C LEU A 211 -2.91 13.05 8.42
N VAL A 212 -2.42 12.68 9.60
CA VAL A 212 -3.26 12.18 10.72
C VAL A 212 -3.04 13.06 11.94
N ALA A 213 -4.10 13.45 12.64
CA ALA A 213 -3.99 14.12 13.93
C ALA A 213 -3.14 13.28 14.90
N ALA A 214 -2.01 13.83 15.35
CA ALA A 214 -0.99 13.11 16.11
C ALA A 214 -1.56 12.52 17.41
N ASP A 215 -2.40 13.28 18.11
CA ASP A 215 -3.00 12.84 19.38
C ASP A 215 -4.01 11.70 19.18
N GLU A 216 -4.73 11.66 18.04
CA GLU A 216 -5.63 10.54 17.72
C GLU A 216 -4.84 9.29 17.32
N LEU A 217 -3.76 9.49 16.56
CA LEU A 217 -2.87 8.42 16.11
C LEU A 217 -2.29 7.64 17.29
N ASP A 218 -1.84 8.34 18.33
CA ASP A 218 -1.25 7.72 19.52
C ASP A 218 -2.31 7.13 20.47
N ARG A 219 -3.52 7.71 20.51
CA ARG A 219 -4.63 7.20 21.35
C ARG A 219 -5.28 5.94 20.82
N ARG A 220 -5.18 5.66 19.52
CA ARG A 220 -5.84 4.50 18.87
C ARG A 220 -4.85 3.56 18.17
N PRO A 221 -3.93 2.91 18.92
CA PRO A 221 -2.87 2.09 18.34
C PRO A 221 -3.36 0.83 17.62
N THR A 222 -4.62 0.42 17.81
CA THR A 222 -5.22 -0.77 17.17
C THR A 222 -6.24 -0.41 16.09
N SER A 223 -6.34 0.86 15.71
CA SER A 223 -7.32 1.34 14.72
C SER A 223 -7.09 0.72 13.34
N ALA A 224 -8.10 0.00 12.82
CA ALA A 224 -8.07 -0.53 11.46
C ALA A 224 -7.90 0.56 10.39
N LEU A 225 -8.48 1.75 10.62
CA LEU A 225 -8.32 2.90 9.74
C LEU A 225 -6.85 3.28 9.63
N PHE A 226 -6.17 3.50 10.76
CA PHE A 226 -4.78 3.95 10.76
C PHE A 226 -3.84 2.85 10.26
N ASP A 227 -4.11 1.58 10.57
CA ASP A 227 -3.35 0.45 10.03
C ASP A 227 -3.39 0.47 8.49
N ALA A 228 -4.59 0.47 7.90
CA ALA A 228 -4.75 0.45 6.44
C ALA A 228 -4.17 1.70 5.76
N VAL A 229 -4.41 2.88 6.34
CA VAL A 229 -3.97 4.17 5.79
C VAL A 229 -2.44 4.29 5.83
N LEU A 230 -1.80 3.99 6.96
CA LEU A 230 -0.34 4.05 7.07
C LEU A 230 0.35 2.97 6.23
N HIS A 231 -0.22 1.76 6.20
CA HIS A 231 0.28 0.69 5.36
C HIS A 231 0.24 1.09 3.88
N GLY A 232 -0.90 1.59 3.41
CA GLY A 232 -1.08 2.04 2.03
C GLY A 232 -0.17 3.21 1.67
N ALA A 233 -0.02 4.19 2.56
CA ALA A 233 0.85 5.34 2.36
C ALA A 233 2.31 4.92 2.14
N CYS A 234 2.86 4.10 3.06
CA CYS A 234 4.24 3.64 2.98
C CYS A 234 4.47 2.65 1.83
N ALA A 235 3.54 1.72 1.57
CA ALA A 235 3.68 0.78 0.47
C ALA A 235 3.70 1.50 -0.89
N GLY A 236 2.86 2.53 -1.06
CA GLY A 236 2.81 3.34 -2.27
C GLY A 236 3.94 4.34 -2.40
N GLY A 237 4.29 5.08 -1.34
CA GLY A 237 5.29 6.14 -1.42
C GLY A 237 6.73 5.67 -1.55
N PHE A 238 7.03 4.43 -1.14
CA PHE A 238 8.34 3.81 -1.36
C PHE A 238 8.35 2.81 -2.53
N ALA A 239 7.26 2.73 -3.30
CA ALA A 239 7.19 1.80 -4.43
C ALA A 239 8.33 2.06 -5.43
N GLY A 240 9.10 1.01 -5.76
CA GLY A 240 10.25 1.11 -6.67
C GLY A 240 11.55 1.63 -6.02
N THR A 241 11.50 2.14 -4.79
CA THR A 241 12.68 2.62 -4.06
C THR A 241 13.37 1.46 -3.32
N ALA A 242 14.70 1.48 -3.28
CA ALA A 242 15.48 0.57 -2.45
C ALA A 242 15.47 1.05 -0.99
N VAL A 243 15.17 0.14 -0.07
CA VAL A 243 15.03 0.44 1.37
C VAL A 243 15.70 -0.64 2.21
N LEU A 244 16.10 -0.33 3.45
CA LEU A 244 16.70 -1.30 4.35
C LEU A 244 15.69 -2.37 4.80
N GLN A 245 14.48 -1.94 5.18
CA GLN A 245 13.38 -2.77 5.68
C GLN A 245 12.04 -2.28 5.13
N ASP A 246 10.98 -3.07 5.26
CA ASP A 246 9.64 -2.71 4.77
C ASP A 246 9.06 -1.50 5.56
N PRO A 247 8.89 -0.32 4.92
CA PRO A 247 8.38 0.87 5.58
C PRO A 247 6.90 0.75 5.96
N ALA A 248 6.12 -0.03 5.21
CA ALA A 248 4.70 -0.22 5.50
C ALA A 248 4.50 -1.11 6.73
N ARG A 249 5.37 -2.12 6.90
CA ARG A 249 5.38 -2.90 8.14
C ARG A 249 5.87 -2.08 9.32
N LEU A 250 6.97 -1.33 9.17
CA LEU A 250 7.53 -0.50 10.24
C LEU A 250 6.54 0.56 10.73
N ALA A 251 5.77 1.19 9.82
CA ALA A 251 4.76 2.17 10.19
C ALA A 251 3.59 1.55 10.98
N VAL A 252 3.13 0.35 10.59
CA VAL A 252 2.07 -0.37 11.31
C VAL A 252 2.56 -0.91 12.67
N ASP A 253 3.81 -1.34 12.77
CA ASP A 253 4.42 -1.74 14.05
C ASP A 253 4.58 -0.54 14.98
N ALA A 254 4.98 0.62 14.46
CA ALA A 254 5.03 1.87 15.21
C ALA A 254 3.64 2.27 15.73
N LEU A 255 2.59 2.17 14.91
CA LEU A 255 1.20 2.41 15.31
C LEU A 255 0.80 1.50 16.48
N HIS A 256 0.98 0.19 16.36
CA HIS A 256 0.61 -0.76 17.42
C HIS A 256 1.42 -0.60 18.71
N ALA A 257 2.64 -0.06 18.62
CA ALA A 257 3.48 0.26 19.76
C ALA A 257 3.12 1.62 20.42
N GLY A 258 2.14 2.37 19.90
CA GLY A 258 1.82 3.73 20.37
C GLY A 258 2.90 4.76 20.03
N LEU A 259 3.71 4.49 18.99
CA LEU A 259 4.79 5.35 18.50
C LEU A 259 4.48 5.92 17.10
N GLY A 260 3.22 5.86 16.68
CA GLY A 260 2.79 6.32 15.35
C GLY A 260 3.18 7.78 15.11
N SER A 261 2.80 8.70 16.00
CA SER A 261 3.20 10.10 15.82
C SER A 261 4.71 10.31 15.99
N ALA A 262 5.34 9.59 16.92
CA ALA A 262 6.74 9.73 17.26
C ALA A 262 7.69 9.30 16.12
N LEU A 263 7.29 8.30 15.33
CA LEU A 263 8.04 7.80 14.18
C LEU A 263 7.51 8.32 12.83
N ALA A 264 6.53 9.23 12.84
CA ALA A 264 6.04 9.87 11.63
C ALA A 264 7.19 10.58 10.89
N PRO A 265 7.30 10.45 9.55
CA PRO A 265 8.31 11.13 8.73
C PRO A 265 8.43 12.65 8.97
N GLY A 266 7.34 13.33 9.28
CA GLY A 266 7.36 14.70 9.75
C GLY A 266 6.08 15.08 10.49
N TRP A 267 6.07 16.30 11.01
CA TRP A 267 4.95 16.89 11.72
C TRP A 267 4.56 18.22 11.09
N LEU A 268 3.26 18.46 10.92
CA LEU A 268 2.69 19.77 10.62
C LEU A 268 2.05 20.33 11.88
N LEU A 269 2.64 21.38 12.43
CA LEU A 269 2.13 22.06 13.62
C LEU A 269 1.34 23.31 13.21
N LEU A 270 0.12 23.40 13.70
CA LEU A 270 -0.68 24.62 13.66
C LEU A 270 -0.42 25.40 14.95
N ALA A 271 -0.03 26.66 14.85
CA ALA A 271 0.21 27.52 16.01
C ALA A 271 -0.45 28.88 15.80
N HIS A 272 -0.91 29.50 16.87
CA HIS A 272 -1.64 30.77 16.82
C HIS A 272 -0.91 31.85 17.59
N ARG A 273 -0.92 33.06 17.05
CA ARG A 273 -0.49 34.24 17.79
C ARG A 273 -1.62 34.67 18.70
N PRO A 274 -1.43 34.73 20.03
CA PRO A 274 -2.50 35.15 20.94
C PRO A 274 -2.98 36.55 20.58
N ASP A 275 -4.31 36.73 20.61
CA ASP A 275 -4.98 38.01 20.40
C ASP A 275 -5.55 38.50 21.75
N PRO A 276 -5.32 39.75 22.16
CA PRO A 276 -6.03 40.35 23.29
C PRO A 276 -7.56 40.47 23.08
N GLN A 277 -8.06 40.41 21.84
CA GLN A 277 -9.48 40.30 21.54
C GLN A 277 -9.83 38.87 21.06
N PRO A 278 -10.97 38.29 21.47
CA PRO A 278 -11.38 36.99 20.97
C PRO A 278 -11.71 37.08 19.46
N SER A 279 -10.82 36.55 18.62
CA SER A 279 -11.01 36.47 17.16
C SER A 279 -11.89 35.27 16.77
N PRO A 280 -12.79 35.41 15.79
CA PRO A 280 -13.61 34.31 15.26
C PRO A 280 -12.80 33.18 14.59
N LEU A 281 -11.50 33.40 14.32
CA LEU A 281 -10.57 32.34 13.88
C LEU A 281 -10.35 31.25 14.94
N ALA A 282 -10.57 31.54 16.22
CA ALA A 282 -10.50 30.55 17.29
C ALA A 282 -11.65 29.51 17.24
N GLU A 283 -12.72 29.81 16.48
CA GLU A 283 -13.82 28.89 16.16
C GLU A 283 -13.60 28.19 14.80
N ALA A 284 -12.36 28.11 14.29
CA ALA A 284 -12.05 27.28 13.14
C ALA A 284 -12.62 25.87 13.38
N GLY A 285 -13.61 25.50 12.57
CA GLY A 285 -14.41 24.29 12.76
C GLY A 285 -13.55 23.04 12.94
N ALA A 286 -14.12 22.01 13.58
CA ALA A 286 -13.43 20.77 13.94
C ALA A 286 -12.49 20.30 12.82
N LEU A 287 -11.18 20.37 13.09
CA LEU A 287 -10.14 19.92 12.17
C LEU A 287 -10.32 18.42 11.89
N PRO A 288 -9.97 17.95 10.69
CA PRO A 288 -10.10 16.53 10.36
C PRO A 288 -9.17 15.68 11.24
N VAL A 289 -9.61 14.48 11.56
CA VAL A 289 -8.80 13.44 12.22
C VAL A 289 -7.75 12.89 11.24
N ALA A 290 -8.13 12.70 9.97
CA ALA A 290 -7.21 12.27 8.93
C ALA A 290 -7.57 12.89 7.57
N LEU A 291 -6.53 13.14 6.77
CA LEU A 291 -6.62 13.54 5.37
C LEU A 291 -5.81 12.53 4.56
N VAL A 292 -6.48 11.80 3.68
CA VAL A 292 -5.91 10.65 2.99
C VAL A 292 -6.08 10.82 1.49
N GLN A 293 -4.96 10.88 0.78
CA GLN A 293 -4.94 10.70 -0.65
C GLN A 293 -4.99 9.21 -0.96
N THR A 294 -6.09 8.79 -1.54
CA THR A 294 -6.37 7.39 -1.88
C THR A 294 -6.52 7.27 -3.40
N GLY A 295 -5.98 6.20 -3.99
CA GLY A 295 -6.12 5.92 -5.44
C GLY A 295 -5.29 6.83 -6.37
N PRO A 296 -5.58 6.79 -7.69
CA PRO A 296 -4.85 7.56 -8.72
C PRO A 296 -4.93 9.08 -8.49
N PRO A 297 -3.93 9.86 -8.95
CA PRO A 297 -3.97 11.32 -8.91
C PRO A 297 -5.14 11.83 -9.75
N GLY A 298 -6.23 12.23 -9.09
CA GLY A 298 -7.48 12.64 -9.74
C GLY A 298 -8.74 12.31 -8.94
N VAL A 299 -8.64 11.41 -7.94
CA VAL A 299 -9.79 11.07 -7.07
C VAL A 299 -9.97 12.06 -5.90
N GLY A 300 -9.00 12.97 -5.69
CA GLY A 300 -9.03 13.95 -4.61
C GLY A 300 -8.58 13.40 -3.26
N VAL A 301 -8.80 14.19 -2.21
CA VAL A 301 -8.47 13.85 -0.82
C VAL A 301 -9.75 13.46 -0.09
N VAL A 302 -9.66 12.38 0.67
CA VAL A 302 -10.72 11.93 1.56
C VAL A 302 -10.39 12.39 2.96
N GLU A 303 -11.36 12.97 3.65
CA GLU A 303 -11.23 13.35 5.05
C GLU A 303 -11.93 12.35 5.96
N VAL A 304 -11.39 12.21 7.16
CA VAL A 304 -12.07 11.61 8.31
C VAL A 304 -12.29 12.72 9.33
N VAL A 305 -13.52 12.91 9.74
CA VAL A 305 -13.90 13.92 10.73
C VAL A 305 -14.46 13.25 11.97
N ASP A 306 -14.24 13.87 13.12
CA ASP A 306 -14.88 13.45 14.36
C ASP A 306 -16.33 13.95 14.41
N GLY A 307 -17.24 13.07 14.80
CA GLY A 307 -18.68 13.31 14.82
C GLY A 307 -19.32 12.78 16.10
N PRO A 308 -20.61 13.11 16.34
CA PRO A 308 -21.29 12.71 17.58
C PRO A 308 -21.37 11.19 17.76
N ASP A 309 -21.44 10.45 16.65
CA ASP A 309 -21.53 8.98 16.62
C ASP A 309 -20.18 8.31 16.28
N GLY A 310 -19.07 9.03 16.49
CA GLY A 310 -17.72 8.60 16.13
C GLY A 310 -17.26 9.13 14.77
N TRP A 311 -16.20 8.53 14.25
CA TRP A 311 -15.54 9.00 13.03
C TRP A 311 -16.39 8.77 11.78
N ARG A 312 -16.36 9.74 10.87
CA ARG A 312 -17.10 9.69 9.60
C ARG A 312 -16.21 10.07 8.43
N TRP A 313 -16.42 9.38 7.32
CA TRP A 313 -15.84 9.74 6.04
C TRP A 313 -16.49 11.02 5.49
N ARG A 314 -15.67 11.86 4.84
CA ARG A 314 -16.12 13.02 4.08
C ARG A 314 -15.20 13.21 2.87
N ALA A 315 -15.69 12.97 1.68
CA ALA A 315 -14.94 13.29 0.46
C ALA A 315 -14.82 14.82 0.27
N THR A 316 -13.61 15.33 0.00
CA THR A 316 -13.40 16.73 -0.35
C THR A 316 -13.01 16.90 -1.81
N GLY A 317 -13.88 17.52 -2.59
CA GLY A 317 -13.65 17.84 -4.00
C GLY A 317 -14.72 17.24 -4.91
N GLY A 318 -15.10 18.00 -5.94
CA GLY A 318 -16.08 17.57 -6.92
C GLY A 318 -15.56 16.36 -7.69
N SER A 319 -16.28 15.25 -7.60
CA SER A 319 -16.06 14.08 -8.43
C SER A 319 -16.38 14.45 -9.89
N ALA A 320 -15.41 15.06 -10.58
CA ALA A 320 -15.35 14.89 -12.02
C ALA A 320 -14.92 13.45 -12.22
N ARG A 321 -15.86 12.58 -12.61
CA ARG A 321 -15.52 11.25 -13.13
C ARG A 321 -14.37 11.46 -14.13
N PRO A 322 -13.17 10.90 -13.90
CA PRO A 322 -12.11 11.03 -14.88
C PRO A 322 -12.68 10.57 -16.22
N ALA A 323 -12.48 11.38 -17.27
CA ALA A 323 -12.95 11.01 -18.59
C ALA A 323 -12.49 9.57 -18.86
N PRO A 324 -13.40 8.65 -19.25
CA PRO A 324 -13.02 7.26 -19.45
C PRO A 324 -11.80 7.26 -20.36
N ALA A 325 -10.73 6.59 -19.94
CA ALA A 325 -9.57 6.46 -20.81
C ALA A 325 -10.07 5.96 -22.17
N PRO A 326 -9.54 6.44 -23.31
CA PRO A 326 -10.10 6.17 -24.64
C PRO A 326 -10.20 4.67 -25.01
N PHE A 327 -9.70 3.77 -24.15
CA PHE A 327 -9.75 2.31 -24.27
C PHE A 327 -10.46 1.59 -23.10
N ALA A 328 -11.12 2.31 -22.18
CA ALA A 328 -11.78 1.78 -20.96
C ALA A 328 -13.15 1.12 -21.22
N THR A 329 -13.31 0.37 -22.31
CA THR A 329 -14.63 -0.12 -22.74
C THR A 329 -15.24 -1.18 -21.81
N ARG A 330 -14.54 -1.67 -20.77
CA ARG A 330 -15.10 -2.49 -19.67
C ARG A 330 -14.31 -2.31 -18.36
N GLU A 331 -14.50 -1.19 -17.65
CA GLU A 331 -13.94 -1.03 -16.29
C GLU A 331 -14.50 -2.12 -15.36
N VAL A 332 -13.66 -3.07 -14.92
CA VAL A 332 -14.07 -4.18 -14.03
C VAL A 332 -14.26 -3.70 -12.57
N ALA A 333 -13.57 -2.63 -12.20
CA ALA A 333 -13.73 -1.92 -10.95
C ALA A 333 -13.67 -0.42 -11.20
N HIS A 334 -14.44 0.35 -10.43
CA HIS A 334 -14.38 1.80 -10.44
C HIS A 334 -14.41 2.34 -9.01
N ARG A 335 -14.01 3.60 -8.86
CA ARG A 335 -14.07 4.30 -7.58
C ARG A 335 -15.22 5.29 -7.54
N ASP A 336 -16.08 5.12 -6.55
CA ASP A 336 -17.20 5.97 -6.22
C ASP A 336 -16.88 6.74 -4.93
N ALA A 337 -16.30 7.94 -5.07
CA ALA A 337 -15.91 8.75 -3.92
C ALA A 337 -17.13 9.19 -3.09
N ALA A 338 -18.33 9.24 -3.66
CA ALA A 338 -19.55 9.59 -2.94
C ALA A 338 -19.98 8.51 -1.92
N ALA A 339 -19.47 7.27 -2.05
CA ALA A 339 -19.68 6.23 -1.04
C ALA A 339 -18.96 6.54 0.30
N LEU A 340 -18.04 7.51 0.33
CA LEU A 340 -17.30 7.96 1.51
C LEU A 340 -18.03 9.11 2.24
N ASP A 341 -19.26 8.84 2.68
CA ASP A 341 -20.11 9.77 3.46
C ASP A 341 -20.68 9.12 4.76
N GLY A 342 -20.23 7.90 5.04
CA GLY A 342 -20.71 7.06 6.15
C GLY A 342 -19.79 7.03 7.38
N PRO A 343 -20.22 6.33 8.45
CA PRO A 343 -19.36 6.07 9.61
C PRO A 343 -18.14 5.23 9.22
N VAL A 344 -17.01 5.50 9.87
CA VAL A 344 -15.81 4.66 9.78
C VAL A 344 -15.98 3.49 10.74
N PRO A 345 -15.92 2.23 10.28
CA PRO A 345 -16.03 1.09 11.18
C PRO A 345 -14.87 1.06 12.18
N GLU A 346 -15.19 0.94 13.47
CA GLU A 346 -14.22 0.74 14.53
C GLU A 346 -13.86 -0.75 14.69
N GLY A 347 -12.61 -1.02 15.05
CA GLY A 347 -12.09 -2.38 15.25
C GLY A 347 -10.69 -2.55 14.65
N ARG A 348 -10.33 -3.81 14.37
CA ARG A 348 -9.01 -4.20 13.86
C ARG A 348 -9.07 -4.73 12.44
N LEU A 349 -8.03 -4.46 11.65
CA LEU A 349 -7.95 -4.93 10.27
C LEU A 349 -7.83 -6.46 10.23
N LEU A 350 -8.65 -7.13 9.41
CA LEU A 350 -8.67 -8.59 9.28
C LEU A 350 -7.28 -9.12 8.90
N ARG A 351 -6.60 -8.48 7.95
CA ARG A 351 -5.21 -8.82 7.56
C ARG A 351 -4.26 -8.87 8.76
N THR A 352 -4.33 -7.89 9.65
CA THR A 352 -3.45 -7.78 10.82
C THR A 352 -3.72 -8.91 11.83
N LEU A 353 -4.99 -9.23 12.05
CA LEU A 353 -5.39 -10.35 12.90
C LEU A 353 -4.94 -11.70 12.33
N LEU A 354 -5.07 -11.90 11.01
CA LEU A 354 -4.61 -13.11 10.34
C LEU A 354 -3.07 -13.24 10.39
N LEU A 355 -2.33 -12.15 10.20
CA LEU A 355 -0.87 -12.14 10.34
C LEU A 355 -0.44 -12.51 11.77
N ASP A 356 -1.02 -11.89 12.80
CA ASP A 356 -0.71 -12.21 14.20
C ASP A 356 -1.00 -13.68 14.53
N ALA A 357 -2.14 -14.20 14.09
CA ALA A 357 -2.49 -15.61 14.28
C ALA A 357 -1.53 -16.56 13.54
N CYS A 358 -1.10 -16.22 12.32
CA CYS A 358 -0.06 -16.97 11.58
C CYS A 358 1.27 -17.00 12.34
N LEU A 359 1.74 -15.85 12.83
CA LEU A 359 3.00 -15.72 13.56
C LEU A 359 2.99 -16.53 14.86
N ARG A 360 1.86 -16.54 15.58
CA ARG A 360 1.63 -17.35 16.78
C ARG A 360 1.35 -18.82 16.50
N ARG A 361 1.16 -19.19 15.22
CA ARG A 361 0.69 -20.51 14.77
C ARG A 361 -0.66 -20.90 15.39
N ASP A 362 -1.51 -19.92 15.70
CA ASP A 362 -2.84 -20.11 16.25
C ASP A 362 -3.84 -20.46 15.14
N ARG A 363 -3.95 -21.75 14.87
CA ARG A 363 -4.84 -22.27 13.81
C ARG A 363 -6.31 -22.16 14.17
N ASP A 364 -6.66 -22.05 15.45
CA ASP A 364 -8.05 -21.97 15.88
C ASP A 364 -8.59 -20.56 15.67
N THR A 365 -7.81 -19.54 16.03
CA THR A 365 -8.12 -18.14 15.70
C THR A 365 -8.18 -17.92 14.19
N LEU A 366 -7.23 -18.47 13.41
CA LEU A 366 -7.29 -18.41 11.94
C LEU A 366 -8.59 -19.01 11.39
N ARG A 367 -8.97 -20.20 11.85
CA ARG A 367 -10.19 -20.88 11.41
C ARG A 367 -11.44 -20.08 11.78
N HIS A 368 -11.48 -19.52 12.98
CA HIS A 368 -12.60 -18.72 13.46
C HIS A 368 -12.79 -17.44 12.63
N LEU A 369 -11.72 -16.67 12.43
CA LEU A 369 -11.74 -15.44 11.63
C LEU A 369 -12.11 -15.70 10.17
N LEU A 370 -11.51 -16.73 9.55
CA LEU A 370 -11.76 -17.05 8.14
C LEU A 370 -13.18 -17.57 7.90
N ARG A 371 -13.73 -18.38 8.82
CA ARG A 371 -15.14 -18.81 8.74
C ARG A 371 -16.09 -17.63 8.94
N GLY A 372 -15.80 -16.75 9.88
CA GLY A 372 -16.58 -15.53 10.09
C GLY A 372 -16.58 -14.66 8.83
N TYR A 373 -15.42 -14.45 8.22
CA TYR A 373 -15.29 -13.67 6.99
C TYR A 373 -16.04 -14.31 5.81
N ALA A 374 -15.90 -15.63 5.59
CA ALA A 374 -16.62 -16.33 4.53
C ALA A 374 -18.15 -16.34 4.78
N GLY A 375 -18.58 -16.47 6.03
CA GLY A 375 -19.99 -16.38 6.42
C GLY A 375 -20.55 -14.97 6.19
N TRP A 376 -19.78 -13.93 6.51
CA TRP A 376 -20.14 -12.55 6.24
C TRP A 376 -20.28 -12.28 4.74
N LEU A 377 -19.32 -12.73 3.92
CA LEU A 377 -19.44 -12.64 2.46
C LEU A 377 -20.69 -13.38 1.96
N ALA A 378 -20.93 -14.61 2.43
CA ALA A 378 -22.10 -15.38 2.03
C ALA A 378 -23.43 -14.69 2.37
N GLY A 379 -23.52 -14.03 3.53
CA GLY A 379 -24.69 -13.24 3.92
C GLY A 379 -24.91 -11.97 3.09
N ARG A 380 -23.94 -11.57 2.25
CA ARG A 380 -24.02 -10.43 1.33
C ARG A 380 -24.17 -10.86 -0.14
N ALA A 381 -24.07 -12.15 -0.42
CA ALA A 381 -24.29 -12.68 -1.76
C ALA A 381 -25.78 -12.67 -2.10
N ASP A 382 -26.09 -12.50 -3.39
CA ASP A 382 -27.45 -12.68 -3.89
C ASP A 382 -27.85 -14.18 -3.94
N ALA A 383 -29.06 -14.46 -4.43
CA ALA A 383 -29.58 -15.82 -4.53
C ALA A 383 -28.74 -16.73 -5.46
N ASP A 384 -27.99 -16.14 -6.39
CA ASP A 384 -27.11 -16.85 -7.32
C ASP A 384 -25.68 -16.99 -6.76
N GLY A 385 -25.44 -16.57 -5.52
CA GLY A 385 -24.13 -16.63 -4.88
C GLY A 385 -23.15 -15.58 -5.38
N ARG A 386 -23.64 -14.47 -5.94
CA ARG A 386 -22.80 -13.39 -6.48
C ARG A 386 -22.74 -12.18 -5.55
N LEU A 387 -21.56 -11.58 -5.49
CA LEU A 387 -21.26 -10.38 -4.72
C LEU A 387 -21.14 -9.18 -5.64
N ALA A 388 -21.81 -8.09 -5.29
CA ALA A 388 -21.74 -6.83 -6.02
C ALA A 388 -21.10 -5.71 -5.17
N GLY A 389 -20.78 -4.58 -5.81
CA GLY A 389 -20.34 -3.36 -5.13
C GLY A 389 -19.02 -3.52 -4.39
N ALA A 390 -18.92 -2.89 -3.21
CA ALA A 390 -17.68 -2.87 -2.43
C ALA A 390 -17.32 -4.21 -1.78
N THR A 391 -18.32 -4.97 -1.34
CA THR A 391 -18.12 -6.29 -0.73
C THR A 391 -17.46 -7.26 -1.70
N ALA A 392 -17.77 -7.18 -3.00
CA ALA A 392 -17.11 -7.99 -4.02
C ALA A 392 -15.60 -7.75 -4.09
N LEU A 393 -15.15 -6.51 -3.80
CA LEU A 393 -13.74 -6.10 -3.83
C LEU A 393 -13.07 -6.10 -2.44
N ALA A 394 -13.82 -6.28 -1.36
CA ALA A 394 -13.35 -6.16 0.02
C ALA A 394 -12.38 -7.30 0.41
N GLY A 395 -11.08 -7.07 0.20
CA GLY A 395 -10.00 -7.95 0.63
C GLY A 395 -9.72 -7.88 2.13
N THR A 396 -8.87 -8.78 2.64
CA THR A 396 -8.46 -8.79 4.07
C THR A 396 -7.84 -7.48 4.56
N ASP A 397 -7.31 -6.66 3.65
CA ASP A 397 -6.73 -5.33 3.85
C ASP A 397 -7.75 -4.18 3.79
N ASN A 398 -9.03 -4.48 3.52
CA ASN A 398 -10.13 -3.51 3.52
C ASN A 398 -11.33 -3.98 4.38
N VAL A 399 -11.15 -5.01 5.20
CA VAL A 399 -12.18 -5.59 6.07
C VAL A 399 -11.80 -5.41 7.52
N VAL A 400 -12.67 -4.76 8.28
CA VAL A 400 -12.53 -4.54 9.73
C VAL A 400 -13.30 -5.62 10.47
N VAL A 401 -12.65 -6.23 11.45
CA VAL A 401 -13.33 -7.03 12.48
C VAL A 401 -13.73 -6.08 13.59
N THR A 402 -15.03 -5.85 13.73
CA THR A 402 -15.57 -4.82 14.61
C THR A 402 -15.69 -5.31 16.05
N ASP A 403 -15.44 -4.42 17.01
CA ASP A 403 -15.54 -4.72 18.45
C ASP A 403 -17.00 -4.91 18.92
N ALA A 404 -17.96 -4.48 18.11
CA ALA A 404 -19.37 -4.82 18.26
C ALA A 404 -19.57 -6.32 17.95
N GLY A 405 -19.30 -7.18 18.93
CA GLY A 405 -19.60 -8.59 18.84
C GLY A 405 -21.08 -8.80 18.48
N THR A 406 -21.37 -9.82 17.68
CA THR A 406 -22.76 -10.28 17.53
C THR A 406 -23.26 -10.84 18.87
N PRO A 407 -24.58 -10.90 19.12
CA PRO A 407 -25.14 -11.49 20.34
C PRO A 407 -24.64 -12.92 20.63
N ASP A 408 -24.22 -13.64 19.59
CA ASP A 408 -23.72 -15.01 19.64
C ASP A 408 -22.19 -15.09 19.85
N GLY A 409 -21.52 -13.96 20.11
CA GLY A 409 -20.06 -13.88 20.31
C GLY A 409 -19.24 -14.07 19.02
N ALA A 410 -19.88 -14.12 17.85
CA ALA A 410 -19.18 -14.20 16.57
C ALA A 410 -18.66 -12.81 16.15
N PRO A 411 -17.49 -12.73 15.51
CA PRO A 411 -16.92 -11.50 15.00
C PRO A 411 -17.85 -10.90 13.94
N ALA A 412 -18.12 -9.60 14.07
CA ALA A 412 -18.78 -8.85 13.02
C ALA A 412 -17.74 -8.22 12.09
N PHE A 413 -18.10 -8.08 10.81
CA PHE A 413 -17.21 -7.60 9.76
C PHE A 413 -17.84 -6.42 9.02
N ALA A 414 -17.01 -5.45 8.66
CA ALA A 414 -17.40 -4.27 7.89
C ALA A 414 -16.34 -3.91 6.85
N VAL A 415 -16.76 -3.27 5.75
CA VAL A 415 -15.85 -2.73 4.74
C VAL A 415 -15.33 -1.38 5.25
N LEU A 416 -14.00 -1.18 5.26
CA LEU A 416 -13.37 0.06 5.72
C LEU A 416 -13.56 1.20 4.71
N ASP A 417 -13.11 0.99 3.48
CA ASP A 417 -13.27 1.91 2.33
C ASP A 417 -14.30 1.31 1.34
N PRO A 418 -15.56 1.79 1.35
CA PRO A 418 -16.59 1.33 0.43
C PRO A 418 -16.52 1.99 -0.97
N SER A 419 -15.55 2.86 -1.23
CA SER A 419 -15.47 3.60 -2.51
C SER A 419 -15.10 2.74 -3.70
N TRP A 420 -14.35 1.65 -3.49
CA TRP A 420 -14.03 0.73 -4.58
C TRP A 420 -15.18 -0.22 -4.84
N ARG A 421 -15.71 -0.23 -6.05
CA ARG A 421 -16.89 -1.03 -6.42
C ARG A 421 -16.60 -1.90 -7.64
N ALA A 422 -16.98 -3.17 -7.56
CA ALA A 422 -16.99 -4.03 -8.74
C ALA A 422 -18.09 -3.58 -9.70
N SER A 423 -17.74 -3.40 -10.97
CA SER A 423 -18.70 -3.06 -12.02
C SER A 423 -19.54 -4.27 -12.45
N THR A 424 -18.97 -5.46 -12.31
CA THR A 424 -19.67 -6.74 -12.53
C THR A 424 -19.64 -7.57 -11.25
N PRO A 425 -20.75 -8.20 -10.85
CA PRO A 425 -20.75 -9.08 -9.69
C PRO A 425 -19.74 -10.23 -9.85
N LEU A 426 -19.09 -10.60 -8.76
CA LEU A 426 -18.15 -11.73 -8.70
C LEU A 426 -18.80 -12.90 -7.98
N ASP A 427 -18.47 -14.12 -8.40
CA ASP A 427 -18.83 -15.31 -7.64
C ASP A 427 -18.23 -15.24 -6.23
N LEU A 428 -18.98 -15.70 -5.23
CA LEU A 428 -18.60 -15.68 -3.83
C LEU A 428 -17.25 -16.39 -3.59
N ASP A 429 -17.05 -17.56 -4.17
CA ASP A 429 -15.83 -18.35 -3.96
C ASP A 429 -14.64 -17.71 -4.70
N VAL A 430 -14.88 -17.07 -5.85
CA VAL A 430 -13.85 -16.28 -6.56
C VAL A 430 -13.45 -15.04 -5.75
N ALA A 431 -14.40 -14.33 -5.15
CA ALA A 431 -14.11 -13.16 -4.33
C ALA A 431 -13.34 -13.51 -3.05
N LEU A 432 -13.73 -14.61 -2.39
CA LEU A 432 -13.00 -15.15 -1.25
C LEU A 432 -11.60 -15.60 -1.66
N ALA A 433 -11.47 -16.39 -2.73
CA ALA A 433 -10.19 -16.85 -3.25
C ALA A 433 -9.25 -15.70 -3.60
N ARG A 434 -9.77 -14.60 -4.17
CA ARG A 434 -8.97 -13.40 -4.51
C ARG A 434 -8.38 -12.76 -3.26
N SER A 435 -9.21 -12.59 -2.24
CA SER A 435 -8.82 -12.01 -0.95
C SER A 435 -7.77 -12.87 -0.23
N LEU A 436 -7.97 -14.19 -0.22
CA LEU A 436 -7.04 -15.15 0.38
C LEU A 436 -5.75 -15.29 -0.43
N TRP A 437 -5.82 -15.19 -1.76
CA TRP A 437 -4.65 -15.24 -2.63
C TRP A 437 -3.73 -14.04 -2.38
N ARG A 438 -4.26 -12.82 -2.29
CA ARG A 438 -3.48 -11.62 -1.93
C ARG A 438 -2.80 -11.78 -0.57
N PHE A 439 -3.53 -12.30 0.41
CA PHE A 439 -2.98 -12.57 1.73
C PHE A 439 -1.88 -13.63 1.69
N ALA A 440 -2.11 -14.75 0.99
CA ALA A 440 -1.13 -15.83 0.84
C ALA A 440 0.14 -15.36 0.11
N ALA A 441 0.00 -14.61 -0.97
CA ALA A 441 1.11 -14.01 -1.71
C ALA A 441 1.94 -13.13 -0.77
N ALA A 442 1.30 -12.17 -0.09
CA ALA A 442 1.97 -11.30 0.86
C ALA A 442 2.63 -12.07 2.02
N LEU A 443 1.97 -13.09 2.57
CA LEU A 443 2.48 -13.91 3.66
C LEU A 443 3.79 -14.61 3.26
N LEU A 444 3.80 -15.24 2.07
CA LEU A 444 4.90 -16.05 1.57
C LEU A 444 6.07 -15.19 1.07
N THR A 445 5.80 -14.21 0.20
CA THR A 445 6.87 -13.39 -0.39
C THR A 445 7.55 -12.50 0.65
N ALA A 446 6.81 -11.98 1.63
CA ALA A 446 7.40 -11.20 2.71
C ALA A 446 8.11 -12.06 3.78
N GLY A 447 7.96 -13.39 3.75
CA GLY A 447 8.68 -14.29 4.64
C GLY A 447 8.14 -14.38 6.06
N TYR A 448 6.85 -14.10 6.27
CA TYR A 448 6.26 -14.21 7.59
C TYR A 448 6.26 -15.67 8.06
N ALA A 449 6.54 -15.87 9.35
CA ALA A 449 6.39 -17.19 9.95
C ALA A 449 4.92 -17.64 9.91
N HIS A 450 4.68 -18.89 9.52
CA HIS A 450 3.34 -19.45 9.37
C HIS A 450 3.31 -20.95 9.69
N PRO A 451 2.13 -21.54 10.00
CA PRO A 451 2.04 -22.93 10.45
C PRO A 451 2.15 -23.99 9.35
N TRP A 452 2.11 -23.61 8.07
CA TRP A 452 2.14 -24.56 6.95
C TRP A 452 3.55 -24.86 6.45
N THR A 453 3.67 -25.95 5.68
CA THR A 453 4.93 -26.40 5.09
C THR A 453 5.42 -25.45 4.01
N SER A 454 6.74 -25.29 3.90
CA SER A 454 7.39 -24.44 2.88
C SER A 454 7.21 -24.91 1.43
N THR A 455 6.67 -26.11 1.20
CA THR A 455 6.40 -26.64 -0.16
C THR A 455 5.14 -26.11 -0.81
N LEU A 456 4.29 -25.40 -0.07
CA LEU A 456 3.06 -24.86 -0.64
C LEU A 456 3.40 -23.64 -1.50
N ASP A 457 2.97 -23.67 -2.75
CA ASP A 457 2.88 -22.50 -3.60
C ASP A 457 1.73 -21.58 -3.15
N VAL A 458 1.68 -20.36 -3.69
CA VAL A 458 0.66 -19.37 -3.32
C VAL A 458 -0.76 -19.91 -3.54
N ALA A 459 -0.99 -20.60 -4.67
CA ALA A 459 -2.28 -21.21 -4.96
C ALA A 459 -2.63 -22.35 -3.99
N GLY A 460 -1.68 -23.21 -3.65
CA GLY A 460 -1.87 -24.28 -2.67
C GLY A 460 -2.19 -23.75 -1.28
N LEU A 461 -1.49 -22.69 -0.82
CA LEU A 461 -1.82 -22.04 0.44
C LEU A 461 -3.22 -21.40 0.41
N THR A 462 -3.60 -20.78 -0.71
CA THR A 462 -4.94 -20.20 -0.89
C THR A 462 -6.04 -21.25 -0.73
N VAL A 463 -5.86 -22.44 -1.33
CA VAL A 463 -6.79 -23.58 -1.16
C VAL A 463 -6.89 -24.01 0.30
N VAL A 464 -5.75 -24.11 1.01
CA VAL A 464 -5.73 -24.47 2.43
C VAL A 464 -6.46 -23.43 3.29
N LEU A 465 -6.27 -22.14 3.01
CA LEU A 465 -6.99 -21.06 3.70
C LEU A 465 -8.49 -21.11 3.40
N GLY A 466 -8.89 -21.44 2.16
CA GLY A 466 -10.28 -21.71 1.79
C GLY A 466 -10.90 -22.83 2.62
N GLY A 467 -10.19 -23.95 2.77
CA GLY A 467 -10.62 -25.06 3.61
C GLY A 467 -10.79 -24.66 5.09
N LEU A 468 -9.91 -23.80 5.61
CA LEU A 468 -10.07 -23.23 6.97
C LEU A 468 -11.29 -22.32 7.07
N ALA A 469 -11.59 -21.55 6.01
CA ALA A 469 -12.80 -20.75 5.88
C ALA A 469 -14.09 -21.59 5.74
N GLY A 470 -13.97 -22.91 5.58
CA GLY A 470 -15.10 -23.82 5.37
C GLY A 470 -15.60 -23.87 3.93
N ARG A 471 -14.76 -23.51 2.96
CA ARG A 471 -15.05 -23.53 1.52
C ARG A 471 -14.12 -24.48 0.79
N ASP A 472 -14.63 -25.22 -0.18
CA ASP A 472 -13.85 -26.14 -1.00
C ASP A 472 -13.34 -25.43 -2.26
N LEU A 473 -12.27 -24.66 -2.10
CA LEU A 473 -11.67 -23.92 -3.21
C LEU A 473 -10.78 -24.84 -4.05
N SER A 474 -10.95 -24.80 -5.37
CA SER A 474 -10.09 -25.50 -6.30
C SER A 474 -8.98 -24.59 -6.84
N ARG A 475 -7.92 -25.17 -7.43
CA ARG A 475 -6.91 -24.38 -8.15
C ARG A 475 -7.50 -23.60 -9.32
N ALA A 476 -8.53 -24.13 -9.99
CA ALA A 476 -9.23 -23.41 -11.06
C ALA A 476 -9.93 -22.15 -10.52
N THR A 477 -10.56 -22.23 -9.35
CA THR A 477 -11.17 -21.09 -8.67
C THR A 477 -10.12 -20.04 -8.29
N VAL A 478 -8.92 -20.48 -7.88
CA VAL A 478 -7.80 -19.57 -7.60
C VAL A 478 -7.31 -18.89 -8.89
N ASP A 479 -7.22 -19.62 -10.00
CA ASP A 479 -6.83 -19.03 -11.29
C ASP A 479 -7.83 -17.97 -11.78
N GLU A 480 -9.13 -18.21 -11.62
CA GLU A 480 -10.18 -17.22 -11.88
C GLU A 480 -10.06 -15.99 -10.97
N ALA A 481 -9.70 -16.21 -9.70
CA ALA A 481 -9.47 -15.13 -8.75
C ALA A 481 -8.24 -14.28 -9.09
N VAL A 482 -7.16 -14.89 -9.59
CA VAL A 482 -5.96 -14.18 -10.08
C VAL A 482 -6.30 -13.33 -11.31
N GLU A 483 -7.11 -13.85 -12.24
CA GLU A 483 -7.61 -13.07 -13.37
C GLU A 483 -8.47 -11.87 -12.93
N ALA A 484 -9.34 -12.06 -11.93
CA ALA A 484 -10.10 -10.97 -11.35
C ALA A 484 -9.19 -9.92 -10.69
N GLU A 485 -8.15 -10.33 -9.95
CA GLU A 485 -7.17 -9.41 -9.35
C GLU A 485 -6.37 -8.64 -10.41
N ALA A 486 -5.94 -9.31 -11.47
CA ALA A 486 -5.25 -8.70 -12.60
C ALA A 486 -6.14 -7.65 -13.28
N ALA A 487 -7.42 -7.96 -13.49
CA ALA A 487 -8.37 -7.04 -14.08
C ALA A 487 -8.63 -5.80 -13.20
N VAL A 488 -8.78 -5.98 -11.89
CA VAL A 488 -8.92 -4.88 -10.93
C VAL A 488 -7.65 -4.02 -10.93
N THR A 489 -6.48 -4.63 -10.78
CA THR A 489 -5.20 -3.91 -10.72
C THR A 489 -4.87 -3.21 -12.03
N ALA A 490 -5.19 -3.80 -13.18
CA ALA A 490 -5.06 -3.16 -14.48
C ALA A 490 -5.94 -1.91 -14.58
N ALA A 491 -7.21 -1.99 -14.13
CA ALA A 491 -8.09 -0.83 -14.08
C ALA A 491 -7.55 0.28 -13.16
N LEU A 492 -6.99 -0.09 -12.00
CA LEU A 492 -6.36 0.85 -11.06
C LEU A 492 -5.16 1.58 -11.68
N ARG A 493 -4.38 0.88 -12.50
CA ARG A 493 -3.14 1.38 -13.10
C ARG A 493 -3.34 1.98 -14.51
N GLY A 494 -4.57 1.97 -15.03
CA GLY A 494 -4.87 2.41 -16.40
C GLY A 494 -4.16 1.58 -17.48
N LEU A 495 -3.97 0.28 -17.23
CA LEU A 495 -3.33 -0.62 -18.19
C LEU A 495 -4.31 -1.04 -19.29
N ASP A 496 -3.78 -1.25 -20.50
CA ASP A 496 -4.52 -1.80 -21.63
C ASP A 496 -4.72 -3.32 -21.51
N ALA A 497 -5.36 -3.93 -22.51
CA ALA A 497 -5.65 -5.35 -22.52
C ALA A 497 -4.37 -6.21 -22.46
N ASP A 498 -3.31 -5.81 -23.16
CA ASP A 498 -2.02 -6.50 -23.17
C ASP A 498 -1.28 -6.34 -21.84
N GLY A 499 -1.34 -5.15 -21.23
CA GLY A 499 -0.87 -4.90 -19.88
C GLY A 499 -1.60 -5.75 -18.84
N ARG A 500 -2.91 -5.95 -18.99
CA ARG A 500 -3.70 -6.85 -18.13
C ARG A 500 -3.27 -8.31 -18.27
N VAL A 501 -3.07 -8.80 -19.50
CA VAL A 501 -2.61 -10.18 -19.73
C VAL A 501 -1.24 -10.41 -19.12
N ARG A 502 -0.28 -9.48 -19.37
CA ARG A 502 1.05 -9.54 -18.74
C ARG A 502 0.95 -9.55 -17.22
N LEU A 503 0.11 -8.71 -16.64
CA LEU A 503 -0.10 -8.67 -15.20
C LEU A 503 -0.69 -9.99 -14.66
N ALA A 504 -1.65 -10.60 -15.37
CA ALA A 504 -2.18 -11.90 -14.97
C ALA A 504 -1.10 -12.99 -14.96
N ASP A 505 -0.23 -13.01 -15.98
CA ASP A 505 0.89 -13.95 -16.04
C ASP A 505 1.94 -13.69 -14.95
N GLU A 506 2.24 -12.42 -14.65
CA GLU A 506 3.10 -12.03 -13.52
C GLU A 506 2.52 -12.52 -12.19
N LEU A 507 1.22 -12.33 -11.94
CA LEU A 507 0.56 -12.76 -10.71
C LEU A 507 0.52 -14.29 -10.59
N ARG A 508 0.31 -15.03 -11.69
CA ARG A 508 0.40 -16.50 -11.71
C ARG A 508 1.81 -16.99 -11.41
N GLY A 509 2.81 -16.26 -11.88
CA GLY A 509 4.21 -16.60 -11.74
C GLY A 509 4.78 -16.42 -10.33
N VAL A 510 4.03 -15.81 -9.40
CA VAL A 510 4.51 -15.54 -8.04
C VAL A 510 4.84 -16.84 -7.29
N THR A 511 6.08 -16.95 -6.86
CA THR A 511 6.62 -18.06 -6.07
C THR A 511 6.93 -17.64 -4.62
N PRO A 512 6.94 -18.58 -3.65
CA PRO A 512 7.28 -18.26 -2.25
C PRO A 512 8.70 -17.69 -2.05
N THR A 513 9.59 -17.90 -3.02
CA THR A 513 10.97 -17.41 -3.00
C THR A 513 11.12 -16.02 -3.64
N ASP A 514 10.07 -15.50 -4.26
CA ASP A 514 10.12 -14.16 -4.84
C ASP A 514 10.18 -13.09 -3.74
N PRO A 515 10.84 -11.96 -4.01
CA PRO A 515 10.69 -10.79 -3.16
C PRO A 515 9.24 -10.29 -3.19
N PRO A 516 8.76 -9.68 -2.10
CA PRO A 516 7.41 -9.11 -2.08
C PRO A 516 7.28 -7.97 -3.09
N ALA A 517 6.08 -7.82 -3.62
CA ALA A 517 5.75 -6.66 -4.45
C ALA A 517 5.82 -5.37 -3.62
N GLY A 518 6.37 -4.30 -4.20
CA GLY A 518 6.48 -2.99 -3.55
C GLY A 518 7.93 -2.49 -3.45
N PRO A 519 8.34 -1.89 -2.32
CA PRO A 519 9.71 -1.38 -2.16
C PRO A 519 10.74 -2.51 -2.20
N ARG A 520 11.92 -2.25 -2.76
CA ARG A 520 13.02 -3.22 -2.80
C ARG A 520 13.74 -3.24 -1.46
N SER A 521 13.19 -3.97 -0.49
CA SER A 521 13.76 -4.09 0.84
C SER A 521 14.96 -5.04 0.88
N TYR A 522 16.11 -4.56 1.37
CA TYR A 522 17.31 -5.37 1.61
C TYR A 522 17.05 -6.52 2.60
N GLN A 523 16.31 -6.26 3.67
CA GLN A 523 15.95 -7.29 4.64
C GLN A 523 15.08 -8.39 3.98
N GLN A 524 14.04 -8.01 3.24
CA GLN A 524 13.17 -9.00 2.58
C GLN A 524 13.90 -9.76 1.46
N LEU A 525 14.80 -9.09 0.71
CA LEU A 525 15.66 -9.73 -0.27
C LEU A 525 16.63 -10.74 0.37
N ARG A 526 17.23 -10.39 1.51
CA ARG A 526 18.07 -11.30 2.29
C ARG A 526 17.28 -12.52 2.75
N GLU A 527 16.08 -12.33 3.29
CA GLU A 527 15.23 -13.44 3.72
C GLU A 527 14.77 -14.32 2.54
N ALA A 528 14.40 -13.72 1.41
CA ALA A 528 14.08 -14.45 0.19
C ALA A 528 15.27 -15.29 -0.30
N TRP A 529 16.49 -14.72 -0.27
CA TRP A 529 17.72 -15.43 -0.61
C TRP A 529 17.99 -16.62 0.34
N VAL A 530 17.78 -16.43 1.65
CA VAL A 530 17.91 -17.53 2.63
C VAL A 530 16.92 -18.65 2.32
N ARG A 531 15.64 -18.34 2.06
CA ARG A 531 14.62 -19.33 1.69
C ARG A 531 14.99 -20.07 0.40
N GLN A 532 15.44 -19.35 -0.62
CA GLN A 532 15.87 -19.95 -1.89
C GLN A 532 17.04 -20.93 -1.68
N ARG A 533 18.01 -20.56 -0.84
CA ARG A 533 19.15 -21.43 -0.49
C ARG A 533 18.71 -22.69 0.25
N GLU A 534 17.76 -22.58 1.17
CA GLU A 534 17.17 -23.72 1.87
C GLU A 534 16.45 -24.67 0.90
N GLU A 535 15.67 -24.12 -0.03
CA GLU A 535 14.97 -24.93 -1.04
C GLU A 535 15.95 -25.62 -2.00
N MET A 536 16.99 -24.92 -2.47
CA MET A 536 18.06 -25.54 -3.26
C MET A 536 18.74 -26.70 -2.52
N THR A 537 18.99 -26.53 -1.21
CA THR A 537 19.58 -27.58 -0.37
C THR A 537 18.65 -28.79 -0.26
N ARG A 538 17.35 -28.54 -0.09
CA ARG A 538 16.32 -29.59 -0.05
C ARG A 538 16.22 -30.33 -1.39
N LEU A 539 16.15 -29.61 -2.50
CA LEU A 539 16.06 -30.21 -3.84
C LEU A 539 17.30 -31.05 -4.15
N ALA A 540 18.49 -30.58 -3.77
CA ALA A 540 19.73 -31.37 -3.90
C ALA A 540 19.68 -32.67 -3.07
N ALA A 541 19.14 -32.61 -1.85
CA ALA A 541 18.96 -33.80 -1.02
C ALA A 541 17.93 -34.78 -1.61
N LEU A 542 16.83 -34.27 -2.17
CA LEU A 542 15.82 -35.09 -2.87
C LEU A 542 16.39 -35.74 -4.13
N LEU A 543 17.13 -34.99 -4.95
CA LEU A 543 17.81 -35.51 -6.13
C LEU A 543 18.73 -36.67 -5.75
N LYS A 544 19.61 -36.45 -4.77
CA LYS A 544 20.51 -37.50 -4.25
C LYS A 544 19.75 -38.73 -3.77
N TRP A 545 18.67 -38.55 -3.02
CA TRP A 545 17.83 -39.66 -2.57
C TRP A 545 17.19 -40.42 -3.74
N THR A 546 16.72 -39.72 -4.78
CA THR A 546 16.17 -40.37 -5.98
C THR A 546 17.24 -41.12 -6.78
N GLU A 547 18.46 -40.60 -6.87
CA GLU A 547 19.61 -41.27 -7.50
C GLU A 547 20.00 -42.54 -6.74
N ASP A 548 20.05 -42.47 -5.40
CA ASP A 548 20.28 -43.61 -4.53
C ASP A 548 19.18 -44.68 -4.71
N LEU A 549 17.92 -44.25 -4.81
CA LEU A 549 16.78 -45.14 -5.05
C LEU A 549 16.87 -45.82 -6.42
N LEU A 550 17.17 -45.07 -7.49
CA LEU A 550 17.37 -45.60 -8.84
C LEU A 550 18.53 -46.61 -8.86
N THR A 551 19.67 -46.25 -8.28
CA THR A 551 20.84 -47.13 -8.17
C THR A 551 20.51 -48.42 -7.40
N SER A 552 19.73 -48.32 -6.32
CA SER A 552 19.30 -49.49 -5.55
C SER A 552 18.41 -50.42 -6.37
N ARG A 553 17.49 -49.85 -7.18
CA ARG A 553 16.60 -50.59 -8.08
C ARG A 553 17.37 -51.22 -9.23
N GLU A 554 18.32 -50.52 -9.84
CA GLU A 554 19.19 -51.10 -10.86
C GLU A 554 20.00 -52.28 -10.32
N ARG A 555 20.59 -52.15 -9.11
CA ARG A 555 21.28 -53.26 -8.46
C ARG A 555 20.33 -54.43 -8.14
N ALA A 556 19.08 -54.16 -7.81
CA ALA A 556 18.07 -55.20 -7.60
C ALA A 556 17.68 -55.90 -8.92
N LEU A 557 17.50 -55.15 -10.00
CA LEU A 557 17.23 -55.68 -11.34
C LEU A 557 18.39 -56.54 -11.84
N ARG A 558 19.64 -56.06 -11.73
CA ARG A 558 20.83 -56.86 -12.10
C ARG A 558 20.92 -58.16 -11.31
N ARG A 559 20.58 -58.13 -10.01
CA ARG A 559 20.52 -59.35 -9.18
C ARG A 559 19.43 -60.31 -9.64
N ALA A 560 18.23 -59.79 -9.94
CA ALA A 560 17.13 -60.58 -10.47
C ALA A 560 17.49 -61.22 -11.83
N ASP A 561 18.09 -60.45 -12.74
CA ASP A 561 18.57 -60.95 -14.04
C ASP A 561 19.64 -62.03 -13.87
N ALA A 562 20.59 -61.84 -12.95
CA ALA A 562 21.57 -62.87 -12.63
C ALA A 562 20.92 -64.14 -12.08
N THR A 563 19.92 -64.02 -11.19
CA THR A 563 19.14 -65.17 -10.69
C THR A 563 18.35 -65.86 -11.81
N ILE A 564 17.71 -65.10 -12.70
CA ILE A 564 17.00 -65.65 -13.87
C ILE A 564 17.98 -66.38 -14.79
N ASN A 565 19.15 -65.81 -15.07
CA ASN A 565 20.17 -66.45 -15.90
C ASN A 565 20.67 -67.75 -15.26
N LEU A 566 20.94 -67.75 -13.95
CA LEU A 566 21.37 -68.93 -13.20
C LEU A 566 20.29 -70.02 -13.20
N LEU A 567 19.04 -69.65 -12.94
CA LEU A 567 17.89 -70.56 -13.05
C LEU A 567 17.67 -71.03 -14.48
N SER A 568 17.92 -70.21 -15.50
CA SER A 568 17.77 -70.58 -16.91
C SER A 568 18.88 -71.52 -17.41
N GLY A 569 20.03 -71.51 -16.75
CA GLY A 569 21.16 -72.42 -16.97
C GLY A 569 21.00 -73.78 -16.29
N SER A 570 20.16 -73.89 -15.24
CA SER A 570 19.94 -75.14 -14.53
C SER A 570 19.16 -76.17 -15.37
N LEU A 571 19.54 -77.44 -15.25
CA LEU A 571 18.92 -78.58 -15.96
C LEU A 571 17.39 -78.65 -15.78
N SER A 572 16.86 -78.18 -14.66
CA SER A 572 15.41 -78.11 -14.38
C SER A 572 14.67 -77.08 -15.25
N TYR A 573 15.29 -75.97 -15.66
CA TYR A 573 14.65 -74.99 -16.55
C TYR A 573 14.69 -75.40 -18.03
N ARG A 574 15.72 -76.16 -18.46
CA ARG A 574 15.71 -76.79 -19.79
C ARG A 574 14.62 -77.85 -19.94
N VAL A 575 14.32 -78.60 -18.88
CA VAL A 575 13.18 -79.53 -18.85
C VAL A 575 11.84 -78.80 -18.77
N GLY A 576 11.74 -77.70 -18.01
CA GLY A 576 10.54 -76.85 -17.95
C GLY A 576 10.20 -76.14 -19.27
N ARG A 577 11.20 -75.72 -20.06
CA ARG A 577 10.98 -75.09 -21.38
C ARG A 577 10.43 -76.08 -22.41
N LEU A 578 10.76 -77.37 -22.30
CA LEU A 578 10.16 -78.44 -23.11
C LEU A 578 8.69 -78.70 -22.74
N ALA A 579 8.29 -78.46 -21.48
CA ALA A 579 6.89 -78.61 -21.05
C ALA A 579 5.99 -77.40 -21.39
N ILE A 580 6.53 -76.18 -21.43
CA ILE A 580 5.73 -74.94 -21.61
C ILE A 580 5.55 -74.53 -23.08
N THR A 581 6.44 -74.97 -23.98
CA THR A 581 6.35 -74.67 -25.42
C THR A 581 5.09 -75.26 -26.10
N PRO A 582 4.62 -76.50 -25.81
CA PRO A 582 3.34 -76.98 -26.34
C PRO A 582 2.13 -76.19 -25.81
N ALA A 583 2.17 -75.69 -24.57
CA ALA A 583 1.08 -74.91 -23.99
C ALA A 583 0.91 -73.51 -24.64
N ARG A 584 2.01 -72.87 -25.07
CA ARG A 584 1.94 -71.56 -25.79
C ARG A 584 1.47 -71.71 -27.23
N LEU A 585 1.79 -72.83 -27.91
CA LEU A 585 1.25 -73.16 -29.23
C LEU A 585 -0.24 -73.50 -29.16
N ALA A 586 -0.69 -74.25 -28.15
CA ALA A 586 -2.11 -74.51 -27.90
C ALA A 586 -2.91 -73.23 -27.63
N LYS A 587 -2.35 -72.25 -26.89
CA LYS A 587 -3.03 -70.97 -26.61
C LYS A 587 -3.12 -70.05 -27.84
N ARG A 588 -2.15 -70.12 -28.77
CA ARG A 588 -2.23 -69.42 -30.07
C ARG A 588 -3.20 -70.13 -31.02
N GLY A 589 -3.24 -71.46 -31.04
CA GLY A 589 -4.24 -72.26 -31.77
C GLY A 589 -5.68 -72.00 -31.29
N ALA A 590 -5.91 -71.95 -29.98
CA ALA A 590 -7.21 -71.64 -29.40
C ALA A 590 -7.70 -70.22 -29.73
N ARG A 591 -6.79 -69.23 -29.79
CA ARG A 591 -7.14 -67.86 -30.23
C ARG A 591 -7.42 -67.78 -31.73
N ALA A 592 -6.75 -68.57 -32.56
CA ALA A 592 -7.04 -68.66 -33.99
C ALA A 592 -8.36 -69.40 -34.28
N ALA A 593 -8.65 -70.47 -33.54
CA ALA A 593 -9.92 -71.20 -33.60
C ALA A 593 -11.09 -70.34 -33.09
N LYS A 594 -10.89 -69.56 -32.00
CA LYS A 594 -11.89 -68.60 -31.53
C LYS A 594 -12.21 -67.56 -32.61
N ARG A 595 -11.20 -66.96 -33.27
CA ARG A 595 -11.42 -65.99 -34.37
C ARG A 595 -12.15 -66.61 -35.58
N ARG A 596 -11.86 -67.86 -35.94
CA ARG A 596 -12.57 -68.58 -37.01
C ARG A 596 -14.02 -68.93 -36.63
N ALA A 597 -14.28 -69.27 -35.37
CA ALA A 597 -15.63 -69.49 -34.86
C ALA A 597 -16.45 -68.19 -34.81
N THR A 598 -15.85 -67.05 -34.42
CA THR A 598 -16.53 -65.76 -34.47
C THR A 598 -16.84 -65.31 -35.90
N ALA A 599 -15.95 -65.58 -36.86
CA ALA A 599 -16.17 -65.28 -38.28
C ALA A 599 -17.26 -66.17 -38.93
N ALA A 600 -17.35 -67.44 -38.54
CA ALA A 600 -18.41 -68.36 -39.00
C ALA A 600 -19.79 -68.02 -38.39
N LEU A 601 -19.82 -67.52 -37.15
CA LEU A 601 -21.05 -67.04 -36.50
C LEU A 601 -21.53 -65.70 -37.06
N SER A 602 -20.62 -64.81 -37.48
CA SER A 602 -20.99 -63.55 -38.14
C SER A 602 -21.48 -63.74 -39.58
N GLN A 603 -21.07 -64.80 -40.28
CA GLN A 603 -21.58 -65.14 -41.63
C GLN A 603 -22.95 -65.82 -41.62
N ARG A 604 -23.43 -66.35 -40.48
CA ARG A 604 -24.77 -66.94 -40.35
C ARG A 604 -25.87 -65.94 -39.99
N ARG A 605 -25.54 -64.67 -39.72
CA ARG A 605 -26.50 -63.63 -39.32
C ARG A 605 -27.20 -62.79 -40.42
N PRO A 606 -26.98 -62.93 -41.74
CA PRO A 606 -27.78 -62.22 -42.74
C PRO A 606 -28.78 -63.12 -43.49
N ARG A 607 -29.42 -64.10 -42.83
CA ARG A 607 -30.45 -64.94 -43.47
C ARG A 607 -31.76 -65.15 -42.68
N GLU A 608 -31.94 -64.47 -41.55
CA GLU A 608 -33.20 -64.52 -40.75
C GLU A 608 -33.94 -63.17 -40.66
N GLU A 609 -33.56 -62.14 -41.43
CA GLU A 609 -34.29 -60.86 -41.53
C GLU A 609 -34.96 -60.61 -42.90
N GLN A 610 -35.19 -61.67 -43.69
CA GLN A 610 -36.09 -61.61 -44.85
C GLN A 610 -37.01 -62.83 -44.85
N GLN A 611 -38.04 -62.78 -44.01
CA GLN A 611 -39.38 -63.30 -44.28
C GLN A 611 -40.40 -62.67 -43.35
#